data_AF-A0A3L6J7J7-F1
#
_entry.id   AF-A0A3L6J7J7-F1
#
_cell.length_a   1.000
_cell.length_b   1.000
_cell.length_c   1.000
_cell.angle_alpha   90.00
_cell.angle_beta   90.00
_cell.angle_gamma   90.00
#
_symmetry.space_group_name_H-M   'P 1'
#
loop_
_entity.id
_entity.type
_entity.pdbx_description
1 polymer ?
#
loop_
_entity_poly.entity_id
_entity_poly.type
_entity_poly.pdbx_seq_one_letter_code
_entity_poly.pdbx_strand_id
1 'polypeptide(L)'
;MNTYKKTILAALAVLVVGIGVPLAAAQGNSIEYQYSAGIVTLTTDDISIKVTGNNQAPHFHWWDPNNPTVDYHVMFVKMFEANDTNADGVYTNGTDTMIGAPLALPTIGWEFSGFVVEEEAGNATAVHFNFTTATEFDPRPEGVGMDYGSLPSLASFNVTIEVRVHLYLSTPGEMKFDLIVGGWDWTYEDSILVLQFNVTQSNHGEVQGDQDPAGFHKTGTKFQFENGYFEYNETALAANNSLQVMASYGGGTGLEAGEAIYLAFENFGNGTLEYDPILGVESSTSTGIVLDPMTLAIIGGAIVVLLLVAVIVKRR
;
A
#
# COMPACT_ATOMS: atom_id res chain seq x y z
N MET A 1 -59.38 47.84 13.29
CA MET A 1 -59.01 46.57 13.96
C MET A 1 -58.36 45.71 12.88
N ASN A 2 -57.03 45.57 12.93
CA ASN A 2 -56.19 45.46 11.73
C ASN A 2 -55.98 44.03 11.23
N THR A 3 -56.39 43.82 9.98
CA THR A 3 -56.20 42.62 9.15
C THR A 3 -54.72 42.31 8.85
N TYR A 4 -53.79 43.21 9.19
CA TYR A 4 -52.33 43.02 9.05
C TYR A 4 -51.66 42.21 10.17
N LYS A 5 -52.40 41.75 11.20
CA LYS A 5 -51.84 40.97 12.32
C LYS A 5 -52.19 39.48 12.33
N LYS A 6 -52.87 38.95 11.30
CA LYS A 6 -53.22 37.52 11.23
C LYS A 6 -52.55 36.73 10.10
N THR A 7 -51.90 37.39 9.14
CA THR A 7 -51.08 36.73 8.10
C THR A 7 -49.58 36.68 8.44
N ILE A 8 -49.11 37.41 9.46
CA ILE A 8 -47.71 37.37 9.92
C ILE A 8 -47.46 36.28 10.97
N LEU A 9 -48.50 35.69 11.57
CA LEU A 9 -48.37 34.60 12.54
C LEU A 9 -48.51 33.19 11.93
N ALA A 10 -48.95 33.08 10.67
CA ALA A 10 -49.03 31.82 9.93
C ALA A 10 -47.81 31.57 9.02
N ALA A 11 -46.95 32.58 8.82
CA ALA A 11 -45.68 32.45 8.10
C ALA A 11 -44.46 32.26 9.03
N LEU A 12 -44.67 32.20 10.35
CA LEU A 12 -43.62 32.03 11.36
C LEU A 12 -43.74 30.71 12.15
N ALA A 13 -44.58 29.78 11.68
CA ALA A 13 -44.77 28.45 12.29
C ALA A 13 -44.45 27.28 11.32
N VAL A 14 -43.85 27.59 10.16
CA VAL A 14 -43.31 26.60 9.20
C VAL A 14 -41.79 26.73 9.05
N LEU A 15 -41.15 27.58 9.86
CA LEU A 15 -39.70 27.74 9.90
C LEU A 15 -39.23 27.57 11.34
N VAL A 16 -38.51 26.47 11.61
CA VAL A 16 -37.96 26.03 12.91
C VAL A 16 -38.86 25.09 13.72
N VAL A 17 -39.01 23.83 13.27
CA VAL A 17 -38.61 22.63 14.03
C VAL A 17 -38.27 21.53 13.03
N GLY A 18 -37.11 21.73 12.43
CA GLY A 18 -36.37 20.80 11.62
C GLY A 18 -34.98 21.40 11.62
N ILE A 19 -34.38 21.47 12.81
CA ILE A 19 -32.99 21.87 12.98
C ILE A 19 -32.19 20.73 12.33
N GLY A 20 -32.15 20.74 11.00
CA GLY A 20 -30.92 20.47 10.31
C GLY A 20 -29.96 21.48 10.92
N VAL A 21 -29.26 21.03 11.95
CA VAL A 21 -27.95 21.58 12.26
C VAL A 21 -27.30 21.64 10.89
N PRO A 22 -26.78 22.79 10.42
CA PRO A 22 -25.66 22.67 9.53
C PRO A 22 -24.67 21.87 10.38
N LEU A 23 -24.60 20.56 10.14
CA LEU A 23 -23.33 19.89 10.22
C LEU A 23 -22.46 20.85 9.46
N ALA A 24 -21.63 21.59 10.19
CA ALA A 24 -20.36 21.97 9.63
C ALA A 24 -19.89 20.64 9.03
N ALA A 25 -19.96 20.55 7.71
CA ALA A 25 -19.11 19.60 7.02
C ALA A 25 -17.74 20.01 7.54
N ALA A 26 -17.24 19.25 8.52
CA ALA A 26 -15.83 19.20 8.71
C ALA A 26 -15.31 18.87 7.31
N GLN A 27 -14.70 19.85 6.65
CA GLN A 27 -13.74 19.57 5.59
C GLN A 27 -12.56 18.86 6.27
N GLY A 28 -12.82 17.65 6.76
CA GLY A 28 -11.88 16.79 7.43
C GLY A 28 -11.80 15.56 6.58
N ASN A 29 -10.58 15.28 6.11
CA ASN A 29 -10.13 14.10 5.38
C ASN A 29 -11.10 12.93 5.53
N SER A 30 -12.07 12.81 4.63
CA SER A 30 -13.06 11.75 4.71
C SER A 30 -12.50 10.55 3.98
N ILE A 31 -12.24 9.46 4.71
CA ILE A 31 -11.98 8.16 4.08
C ILE A 31 -13.25 7.75 3.34
N GLU A 32 -13.18 7.69 2.02
CA GLU A 32 -14.20 7.02 1.23
C GLU A 32 -13.81 5.55 1.06
N TYR A 33 -14.69 4.64 1.51
CA TYR A 33 -14.50 3.21 1.36
C TYR A 33 -15.61 2.62 0.47
N GLN A 34 -15.23 1.73 -0.43
CA GLN A 34 -16.18 0.91 -1.19
C GLN A 34 -15.73 -0.55 -1.17
N TYR A 35 -16.65 -1.44 -0.81
CA TYR A 35 -16.45 -2.89 -0.86
C TYR A 35 -17.35 -3.50 -1.93
N SER A 36 -16.74 -4.22 -2.88
CA SER A 36 -17.49 -5.03 -3.84
C SER A 36 -16.64 -6.24 -4.27
N ALA A 37 -17.15 -7.45 -4.03
CA ALA A 37 -16.62 -8.70 -4.59
C ALA A 37 -15.10 -8.94 -4.41
N GLY A 38 -14.53 -8.62 -3.24
CA GLY A 38 -13.11 -8.82 -2.96
C GLY A 38 -12.17 -7.78 -3.58
N ILE A 39 -12.76 -6.68 -4.07
CA ILE A 39 -12.09 -5.44 -4.43
C ILE A 39 -12.45 -4.40 -3.37
N VAL A 40 -11.44 -3.66 -2.94
CA VAL A 40 -11.61 -2.62 -1.93
C VAL A 40 -10.87 -1.40 -2.38
N THR A 41 -11.55 -0.26 -2.38
CA THR A 41 -10.91 1.03 -2.57
C THR A 41 -10.95 1.83 -1.27
N LEU A 42 -9.81 2.37 -0.87
CA LEU A 42 -9.65 3.38 0.16
C LEU A 42 -9.10 4.63 -0.49
N THR A 43 -9.74 5.77 -0.28
CA THR A 43 -9.28 7.06 -0.78
C THR A 43 -9.05 8.03 0.38
N THR A 44 -7.86 8.59 0.44
CA THR A 44 -7.49 9.77 1.25
C THR A 44 -7.26 10.96 0.32
N ASP A 45 -6.93 12.12 0.87
CA ASP A 45 -6.59 13.31 0.06
C ASP A 45 -5.26 13.15 -0.71
N ASP A 46 -4.39 12.21 -0.29
CA ASP A 46 -3.02 12.06 -0.79
C ASP A 46 -2.78 10.72 -1.51
N ILE A 47 -3.56 9.67 -1.21
CA ILE A 47 -3.46 8.38 -1.87
C ILE A 47 -4.84 7.77 -2.07
N SER A 48 -5.02 7.09 -3.18
CA SER A 48 -6.07 6.09 -3.29
C SER A 48 -5.45 4.73 -3.48
N ILE A 49 -5.93 3.74 -2.74
CA ILE A 49 -5.46 2.37 -2.76
C ILE A 49 -6.63 1.48 -3.09
N LYS A 50 -6.46 0.66 -4.11
CA LYS A 50 -7.35 -0.45 -4.42
C LYS A 50 -6.64 -1.78 -4.18
N VAL A 51 -7.27 -2.64 -3.40
CA VAL A 51 -6.76 -3.97 -3.07
C VAL A 51 -7.65 -5.00 -3.73
N THR A 52 -7.04 -5.96 -4.44
CA THR A 52 -7.74 -7.10 -5.03
C THR A 52 -7.08 -8.39 -4.54
N GLY A 53 -7.85 -9.35 -4.03
CA GLY A 53 -7.25 -10.58 -3.48
C GLY A 53 -8.20 -11.72 -3.14
N ASN A 54 -9.36 -11.83 -3.80
CA ASN A 54 -10.26 -12.98 -3.57
C ASN A 54 -9.66 -14.28 -4.13
N ASN A 55 -8.98 -15.07 -3.29
CA ASN A 55 -8.22 -16.28 -3.64
C ASN A 55 -7.05 -16.08 -4.62
N GLN A 56 -6.51 -14.86 -4.68
CA GLN A 56 -5.32 -14.53 -5.48
C GLN A 56 -4.29 -13.86 -4.58
N ALA A 57 -3.02 -13.87 -4.99
CA ALA A 57 -1.97 -13.16 -4.26
C ALA A 57 -2.33 -11.69 -4.01
N PRO A 58 -1.81 -11.09 -2.92
CA PRO A 58 -1.98 -9.67 -2.67
C PRO A 58 -1.60 -8.85 -3.90
N HIS A 59 -2.56 -8.06 -4.38
CA HIS A 59 -2.37 -7.11 -5.47
C HIS A 59 -2.83 -5.73 -5.01
N PHE A 60 -1.85 -4.83 -4.90
CA PHE A 60 -2.05 -3.45 -4.48
C PHE A 60 -2.04 -2.55 -5.71
N HIS A 61 -3.08 -1.75 -5.85
CA HIS A 61 -3.22 -0.71 -6.87
C HIS A 61 -3.19 0.60 -6.11
N TRP A 62 -2.42 1.58 -6.54
CA TRP A 62 -2.49 2.89 -5.92
C TRP A 62 -2.13 4.02 -6.88
N TRP A 63 -2.67 5.21 -6.61
CA TRP A 63 -2.48 6.39 -7.45
C TRP A 63 -2.55 7.69 -6.63
N ASP A 64 -2.03 8.77 -7.22
CA ASP A 64 -2.22 10.14 -6.71
C ASP A 64 -3.65 10.62 -7.06
N PRO A 65 -4.54 10.85 -6.08
CA PRO A 65 -5.90 11.30 -6.35
C PRO A 65 -5.95 12.69 -7.00
N ASN A 66 -4.90 13.49 -6.87
CA ASN A 66 -4.78 14.81 -7.47
C ASN A 66 -4.23 14.76 -8.91
N ASN A 67 -3.66 13.61 -9.31
CA ASN A 67 -3.22 13.33 -10.67
C ASN A 67 -3.52 11.87 -11.07
N PRO A 68 -4.81 11.51 -11.27
CA PRO A 68 -5.24 10.13 -11.52
C PRO A 68 -5.05 9.78 -13.00
N THR A 69 -3.84 9.92 -13.52
CA THR A 69 -3.51 9.55 -14.91
C THR A 69 -2.88 8.17 -15.00
N VAL A 70 -2.14 7.78 -13.96
CA VAL A 70 -1.40 6.52 -13.87
C VAL A 70 -1.75 5.81 -12.57
N ASP A 71 -2.03 4.51 -12.67
CA ASP A 71 -2.14 3.62 -11.53
C ASP A 71 -0.88 2.76 -11.43
N TYR A 72 -0.31 2.66 -10.23
CA TYR A 72 0.79 1.75 -9.94
C TYR A 72 0.25 0.45 -9.36
N HIS A 73 0.88 -0.66 -9.72
CA HIS A 73 0.47 -1.99 -9.32
C HIS A 73 1.66 -2.75 -8.73
N VAL A 74 1.48 -3.33 -7.55
CA VAL A 74 2.41 -4.27 -6.91
C VAL A 74 1.74 -5.61 -6.78
N MET A 75 2.34 -6.62 -7.41
CA MET A 75 1.88 -7.99 -7.35
C MET A 75 2.97 -8.90 -6.79
N PHE A 76 2.62 -9.66 -5.77
CA PHE A 76 3.47 -10.67 -5.17
C PHE A 76 3.56 -11.88 -6.11
N VAL A 77 4.76 -12.19 -6.61
CA VAL A 77 4.94 -13.17 -7.69
C VAL A 77 5.37 -14.52 -7.12
N LYS A 78 6.51 -14.57 -6.43
CA LYS A 78 7.09 -15.83 -5.98
C LYS A 78 8.03 -15.63 -4.80
N MET A 79 8.22 -16.71 -4.04
CA MET A 79 9.28 -16.83 -3.05
C MET A 79 10.16 -18.03 -3.38
N PHE A 80 11.46 -17.91 -3.20
CA PHE A 80 12.40 -19.00 -3.49
C PHE A 80 13.69 -18.85 -2.71
N GLU A 81 14.37 -19.98 -2.47
CA GLU A 81 15.72 -19.98 -1.95
C GLU A 81 16.71 -19.76 -3.11
N ALA A 82 17.77 -18.99 -2.89
CA ALA A 82 18.80 -18.76 -3.89
C ALA A 82 20.20 -18.84 -3.29
N ASN A 83 21.14 -19.30 -4.10
CA ASN A 83 22.56 -19.22 -3.82
C ASN A 83 23.10 -17.88 -4.36
N ASP A 84 23.51 -17.02 -3.44
CA ASP A 84 24.23 -15.77 -3.71
C ASP A 84 25.66 -16.12 -4.16
N THR A 85 25.85 -16.14 -5.47
CA THR A 85 27.05 -16.70 -6.12
C THR A 85 28.25 -15.75 -6.00
N ASN A 86 28.00 -14.45 -5.85
CA ASN A 86 29.04 -13.43 -5.70
C ASN A 86 29.17 -12.91 -4.26
N ALA A 87 28.35 -13.41 -3.33
CA ALA A 87 28.34 -13.08 -1.90
C ALA A 87 28.14 -11.57 -1.64
N ASP A 88 27.31 -10.91 -2.45
CA ASP A 88 27.01 -9.48 -2.30
C ASP A 88 25.72 -9.19 -1.50
N GLY A 89 25.04 -10.25 -1.05
CA GLY A 89 23.85 -10.25 -0.22
C GLY A 89 22.55 -9.95 -0.98
N VAL A 90 22.59 -9.70 -2.29
CA VAL A 90 21.39 -9.50 -3.12
C VAL A 90 21.18 -10.66 -4.08
N TYR A 91 19.95 -10.81 -4.58
CA TYR A 91 19.68 -11.70 -5.70
C TYR A 91 19.78 -10.95 -7.02
N THR A 92 20.62 -11.41 -7.94
CA THR A 92 20.79 -10.88 -9.29
C THR A 92 20.41 -11.95 -10.31
N ASN A 93 19.30 -11.73 -11.02
CA ASN A 93 18.84 -12.62 -12.07
C ASN A 93 19.92 -12.82 -13.16
N GLY A 94 20.29 -14.07 -13.42
CA GLY A 94 21.34 -14.44 -14.38
C GLY A 94 22.75 -14.51 -13.80
N THR A 95 22.98 -14.00 -12.58
CA THR A 95 24.23 -14.20 -11.82
C THR A 95 24.03 -15.28 -10.76
N ASP A 96 22.96 -15.15 -9.99
CA ASP A 96 22.64 -16.05 -8.87
C ASP A 96 21.73 -17.19 -9.29
N THR A 97 21.81 -18.28 -8.55
CA THR A 97 21.11 -19.52 -8.90
C THR A 97 19.97 -19.77 -7.93
N MET A 98 18.75 -19.90 -8.47
CA MET A 98 17.59 -20.36 -7.70
C MET A 98 17.78 -21.82 -7.30
N ILE A 99 17.51 -22.13 -6.03
CA ILE A 99 17.55 -23.47 -5.48
C ILE A 99 16.13 -24.06 -5.51
N GLY A 100 15.99 -25.21 -6.17
CA GLY A 100 14.70 -25.89 -6.28
C GLY A 100 13.69 -25.14 -7.17
N ALA A 101 12.42 -25.49 -7.00
CA ALA A 101 11.28 -24.82 -7.61
C ALA A 101 10.89 -23.57 -6.78
N PRO A 102 10.43 -22.47 -7.39
CA PRO A 102 9.90 -21.34 -6.64
C PRO A 102 8.46 -21.59 -6.17
N LEU A 103 8.12 -21.07 -4.98
CA LEU A 103 6.75 -21.00 -4.48
C LEU A 103 5.99 -19.88 -5.21
N ALA A 104 5.09 -20.25 -6.12
CA ALA A 104 4.28 -19.28 -6.89
C ALA A 104 3.12 -18.73 -6.05
N LEU A 105 3.29 -17.51 -5.51
CA LEU A 105 2.35 -16.89 -4.56
C LEU A 105 0.92 -16.71 -5.10
N PRO A 106 0.68 -16.46 -6.40
CA PRO A 106 -0.69 -16.40 -6.93
C PRO A 106 -1.48 -17.72 -6.84
N THR A 107 -0.82 -18.86 -6.59
CA THR A 107 -1.43 -20.20 -6.70
C THR A 107 -1.79 -20.84 -5.36
N ILE A 108 -1.40 -20.24 -4.23
CA ILE A 108 -1.42 -20.91 -2.92
C ILE A 108 -2.67 -20.61 -2.06
N GLY A 109 -3.70 -19.98 -2.65
CA GLY A 109 -4.98 -19.74 -1.97
C GLY A 109 -4.86 -18.77 -0.78
N TRP A 110 -5.20 -17.51 -1.01
CA TRP A 110 -5.12 -16.47 0.02
C TRP A 110 -6.48 -16.19 0.65
N GLU A 111 -6.51 -16.13 1.98
CA GLU A 111 -7.64 -15.68 2.77
C GLU A 111 -7.47 -14.21 3.15
N PHE A 112 -8.50 -13.41 2.90
CA PHE A 112 -8.55 -11.99 3.22
C PHE A 112 -9.38 -11.77 4.50
N SER A 113 -8.83 -11.06 5.50
CA SER A 113 -9.53 -10.85 6.78
C SER A 113 -10.78 -9.98 6.70
N GLY A 114 -10.91 -9.16 5.65
CA GLY A 114 -11.76 -7.97 5.72
C GLY A 114 -11.08 -6.83 6.49
N PHE A 115 -11.75 -5.69 6.56
CA PHE A 115 -11.20 -4.49 7.20
C PHE A 115 -11.53 -4.40 8.68
N VAL A 116 -10.57 -3.84 9.40
CA VAL A 116 -10.72 -3.35 10.76
C VAL A 116 -10.38 -1.86 10.73
N VAL A 117 -11.37 -1.03 11.07
CA VAL A 117 -11.18 0.42 11.20
C VAL A 117 -10.87 0.72 12.66
N GLU A 118 -9.79 1.47 12.89
CA GLU A 118 -9.48 2.05 14.18
C GLU A 118 -10.11 3.44 14.26
N GLU A 119 -10.78 3.73 15.38
CA GLU A 119 -11.43 5.02 15.61
C GLU A 119 -10.96 5.65 16.93
N GLU A 120 -10.66 6.95 16.90
CA GLU A 120 -10.40 7.76 18.09
C GLU A 120 -11.43 8.89 18.17
N ALA A 121 -12.13 8.98 19.31
CA ALA A 121 -13.21 9.94 19.53
C ALA A 121 -14.33 9.93 18.45
N GLY A 122 -14.55 8.77 17.81
CA GLY A 122 -15.55 8.58 16.75
C GLY A 122 -15.10 9.02 15.36
N ASN A 123 -13.81 9.31 15.17
CA ASN A 123 -13.20 9.56 13.87
C ASN A 123 -12.26 8.39 13.53
N ALA A 124 -12.31 7.90 12.28
CA ALA A 124 -11.34 6.92 11.82
C ALA A 124 -9.91 7.48 11.89
N THR A 125 -8.96 6.67 12.34
CA THR A 125 -7.54 7.02 12.46
C THR A 125 -6.64 6.07 11.66
N ALA A 126 -7.05 4.81 11.52
CA ALA A 126 -6.33 3.81 10.75
C ALA A 126 -7.27 2.76 10.16
N VAL A 127 -6.77 2.06 9.13
CA VAL A 127 -7.42 0.89 8.53
C VAL A 127 -6.41 -0.25 8.48
N HIS A 128 -6.82 -1.41 8.97
CA HIS A 128 -6.04 -2.63 9.02
C HIS A 128 -6.74 -3.77 8.29
N PHE A 129 -5.96 -4.62 7.65
CA PHE A 129 -6.42 -5.87 7.05
C PHE A 129 -5.23 -6.79 6.82
N ASN A 130 -5.45 -8.08 6.61
CA ASN A 130 -4.38 -9.00 6.25
C ASN A 130 -4.80 -9.98 5.16
N PHE A 131 -3.77 -10.55 4.52
CA PHE A 131 -3.85 -11.72 3.68
C PHE A 131 -3.09 -12.84 4.36
N THR A 132 -3.69 -14.03 4.45
CA THR A 132 -3.06 -15.19 5.06
C THR A 132 -3.13 -16.40 4.14
N THR A 133 -2.13 -17.26 4.20
CA THR A 133 -2.12 -18.55 3.51
C THR A 133 -1.28 -19.55 4.29
N ALA A 134 -1.66 -20.83 4.18
CA ALA A 134 -0.90 -21.96 4.69
C ALA A 134 -0.97 -23.09 3.66
N THR A 135 0.18 -23.52 3.16
CA THR A 135 0.27 -24.56 2.12
C THR A 135 1.43 -25.50 2.40
N GLU A 136 1.28 -26.75 1.94
CA GLU A 136 2.45 -27.60 1.72
C GLU A 136 3.17 -27.09 0.47
N PHE A 137 4.48 -26.93 0.55
CA PHE A 137 5.35 -26.55 -0.55
C PHE A 137 6.35 -27.66 -0.81
N ASP A 138 6.50 -28.02 -2.09
CA ASP A 138 7.50 -28.96 -2.56
C ASP A 138 8.55 -28.21 -3.39
N PRO A 139 9.76 -27.97 -2.86
CA PRO A 139 10.81 -27.26 -3.58
C PRO A 139 11.48 -28.14 -4.64
N ARG A 140 11.06 -29.40 -4.83
CA ARG A 140 11.63 -30.24 -5.89
C ARG A 140 11.12 -29.78 -7.26
N PRO A 141 12.00 -29.55 -8.24
CA PRO A 141 11.57 -29.24 -9.61
C PRO A 141 10.69 -30.36 -10.19
N GLU A 142 9.53 -30.00 -10.72
CA GLU A 142 8.64 -30.93 -11.41
C GLU A 142 8.99 -31.04 -12.91
N GLY A 143 9.05 -32.26 -13.45
CA GLY A 143 9.25 -32.51 -14.88
C GLY A 143 9.93 -33.84 -15.21
N VAL A 144 9.50 -34.48 -16.31
CA VAL A 144 10.11 -35.74 -16.78
C VAL A 144 11.51 -35.46 -17.33
N GLY A 145 12.53 -36.10 -16.75
CA GLY A 145 13.92 -36.00 -17.23
C GLY A 145 14.71 -34.80 -16.70
N MET A 146 14.23 -34.12 -15.66
CA MET A 146 14.99 -33.10 -14.93
C MET A 146 16.14 -33.80 -14.18
N ASP A 147 17.38 -33.53 -14.58
CA ASP A 147 18.56 -33.92 -13.83
C ASP A 147 18.73 -32.96 -12.65
N TYR A 148 18.49 -33.47 -11.44
CA TYR A 148 18.50 -32.71 -10.18
C TYR A 148 19.90 -32.23 -9.76
N GLY A 149 20.93 -32.50 -10.58
CA GLY A 149 22.31 -32.18 -10.26
C GLY A 149 22.71 -32.76 -8.89
N SER A 150 23.42 -31.95 -8.11
CA SER A 150 23.90 -32.28 -6.76
C SER A 150 23.02 -31.70 -5.64
N LEU A 151 21.74 -31.40 -5.91
CA LEU A 151 20.84 -30.93 -4.85
C LEU A 151 20.68 -32.02 -3.77
N PRO A 152 20.70 -31.65 -2.47
CA PRO A 152 20.41 -32.60 -1.41
C PRO A 152 18.96 -33.11 -1.53
N SER A 153 18.63 -34.15 -0.79
CA SER A 153 17.25 -34.64 -0.71
C SER A 153 16.35 -33.57 -0.11
N LEU A 154 15.62 -32.86 -0.97
CA LEU A 154 14.60 -31.90 -0.58
C LEU A 154 13.30 -32.62 -0.17
N ALA A 155 12.73 -32.23 0.97
CA ALA A 155 11.42 -32.69 1.44
C ALA A 155 10.37 -31.60 1.22
N SER A 156 9.10 -32.00 1.11
CA SER A 156 8.01 -31.03 1.21
C SER A 156 7.89 -30.54 2.67
N PHE A 157 7.45 -29.30 2.83
CA PHE A 157 7.25 -28.68 4.14
C PHE A 157 6.05 -27.74 4.13
N ASN A 158 5.50 -27.45 5.32
CA ASN A 158 4.41 -26.50 5.45
C ASN A 158 4.95 -25.08 5.64
N VAL A 159 4.51 -24.17 4.78
CA VAL A 159 4.83 -22.75 4.87
C VAL A 159 3.57 -21.95 5.19
N THR A 160 3.70 -20.97 6.07
CA THR A 160 2.66 -19.98 6.37
C THR A 160 3.15 -18.60 5.98
N ILE A 161 2.32 -17.83 5.28
CA ILE A 161 2.62 -16.46 4.90
C ILE A 161 1.47 -15.56 5.33
N GLU A 162 1.79 -14.46 5.99
CA GLU A 162 0.85 -13.40 6.32
C GLU A 162 1.39 -12.05 5.80
N VAL A 163 0.52 -11.29 5.14
CA VAL A 163 0.76 -9.90 4.75
C VAL A 163 -0.23 -9.04 5.52
N ARG A 164 0.22 -8.36 6.59
CA ARG A 164 -0.62 -7.44 7.37
C ARG A 164 -0.45 -6.04 6.82
N VAL A 165 -1.52 -5.33 6.56
CA VAL A 165 -1.48 -3.99 5.98
C VAL A 165 -2.02 -2.98 6.98
N HIS A 166 -1.31 -1.86 7.09
CA HIS A 166 -1.60 -0.76 7.99
C HIS A 166 -1.60 0.55 7.23
N LEU A 167 -2.77 1.19 7.19
CA LEU A 167 -3.00 2.50 6.60
C LEU A 167 -3.30 3.48 7.71
N TYR A 168 -2.45 4.49 7.89
CA TYR A 168 -2.58 5.48 8.95
C TYR A 168 -2.93 6.84 8.36
N LEU A 169 -3.95 7.50 8.90
CA LEU A 169 -4.34 8.85 8.46
C LEU A 169 -3.33 9.94 8.83
N SER A 170 -2.40 9.65 9.74
CA SER A 170 -1.28 10.54 10.05
C SER A 170 -0.21 10.56 8.95
N THR A 171 -0.17 9.53 8.11
CA THR A 171 0.75 9.39 6.96
C THR A 171 -0.05 8.92 5.74
N PRO A 172 -0.99 9.74 5.25
CA PRO A 172 -2.00 9.34 4.28
C PRO A 172 -1.44 9.02 2.88
N GLY A 173 -0.18 9.34 2.60
CA GLY A 173 0.54 8.96 1.38
C GLY A 173 1.29 7.63 1.46
N GLU A 174 1.21 6.92 2.59
CA GLU A 174 1.98 5.71 2.86
C GLU A 174 1.08 4.53 3.26
N MET A 175 1.45 3.36 2.75
CA MET A 175 0.96 2.06 3.15
C MET A 175 2.10 1.26 3.73
N LYS A 176 1.96 0.86 4.99
CA LYS A 176 2.89 -0.08 5.61
C LYS A 176 2.31 -1.47 5.49
N PHE A 177 3.16 -2.46 5.26
CA PHE A 177 2.75 -3.84 5.42
C PHE A 177 3.81 -4.67 6.11
N ASP A 178 3.38 -5.59 6.96
CA ASP A 178 4.22 -6.60 7.57
C ASP A 178 4.16 -7.88 6.72
N LEU A 179 5.31 -8.39 6.29
CA LEU A 179 5.48 -9.72 5.75
C LEU A 179 5.94 -10.65 6.88
N ILE A 180 5.15 -11.68 7.14
CA ILE A 180 5.44 -12.71 8.14
C ILE A 180 5.52 -14.07 7.44
N VAL A 181 6.66 -14.74 7.57
CA VAL A 181 6.90 -16.05 6.94
C VAL A 181 7.34 -17.04 7.99
N GLY A 182 6.61 -18.15 8.10
CA GLY A 182 6.90 -19.24 9.03
C GLY A 182 6.99 -20.58 8.32
N GLY A 183 7.79 -21.49 8.89
CA GLY A 183 7.90 -22.87 8.41
C GLY A 183 8.77 -23.07 7.17
N TRP A 184 9.59 -22.09 6.78
CA TRP A 184 10.54 -22.26 5.69
C TRP A 184 11.63 -23.27 6.07
N ASP A 185 11.76 -24.36 5.31
CA ASP A 185 12.81 -25.37 5.49
C ASP A 185 13.96 -25.10 4.52
N TRP A 186 15.13 -24.79 5.06
CA TRP A 186 16.28 -24.33 4.30
C TRP A 186 17.04 -25.48 3.66
N THR A 187 17.43 -25.32 2.40
CA THR A 187 18.27 -26.30 1.70
C THR A 187 19.72 -26.19 2.13
N TYR A 188 20.23 -24.96 2.23
CA TYR A 188 21.62 -24.67 2.61
C TYR A 188 21.69 -23.62 3.72
N GLU A 189 22.77 -23.65 4.50
CA GLU A 189 22.99 -22.70 5.61
C GLU A 189 23.43 -21.31 5.11
N ASP A 190 24.00 -21.23 3.91
CA ASP A 190 24.56 -20.02 3.29
C ASP A 190 23.70 -19.41 2.18
N SER A 191 22.50 -19.95 1.97
CA SER A 191 21.53 -19.42 1.00
C SER A 191 20.71 -18.26 1.56
N ILE A 192 20.07 -17.53 0.65
CA ILE A 192 19.14 -16.44 0.96
C ILE A 192 17.71 -16.83 0.56
N LEU A 193 16.72 -16.33 1.31
CA LEU A 193 15.33 -16.36 0.89
C LEU A 193 15.04 -15.11 0.07
N VAL A 194 14.45 -15.28 -1.12
CA VAL A 194 14.13 -14.19 -2.02
C VAL A 194 12.61 -14.08 -2.16
N LEU A 195 12.08 -12.89 -1.86
CA LEU A 195 10.72 -12.50 -2.25
C LEU A 195 10.80 -11.65 -3.51
N GLN A 196 10.13 -12.09 -4.58
CA GLN A 196 9.93 -11.31 -5.79
C GLN A 196 8.51 -10.73 -5.81
N PHE A 197 8.42 -9.43 -6.04
CA PHE A 197 7.20 -8.77 -6.48
C PHE A 197 7.50 -7.88 -7.69
N ASN A 198 6.49 -7.69 -8.53
CA ASN A 198 6.60 -6.87 -9.72
C ASN A 198 5.88 -5.54 -9.52
N VAL A 199 6.52 -4.47 -9.95
CA VAL A 199 5.93 -3.15 -10.10
C VAL A 199 5.58 -2.95 -11.57
N THR A 200 4.32 -2.63 -11.83
CA THR A 200 3.80 -2.28 -13.16
C THR A 200 3.01 -0.99 -13.09
N GLN A 201 2.80 -0.35 -14.23
CA GLN A 201 1.90 0.79 -14.36
C GLN A 201 0.77 0.50 -15.36
N SER A 202 -0.32 1.25 -15.25
CA SER A 202 -1.40 1.28 -16.23
C SER A 202 -2.03 2.66 -16.34
N ASN A 203 -2.92 2.85 -17.32
CA ASN A 203 -3.81 4.01 -17.31
C ASN A 203 -4.77 3.92 -16.13
N HIS A 204 -5.12 5.06 -15.54
CA HIS A 204 -6.02 5.09 -14.40
C HIS A 204 -7.34 4.33 -14.61
N GLY A 205 -7.69 3.50 -13.64
CA GLY A 205 -8.92 2.69 -13.61
C GLY A 205 -8.79 1.29 -14.21
N GLU A 206 -7.65 0.97 -14.82
CA GLU A 206 -7.36 -0.38 -15.29
C GLU A 206 -7.15 -1.34 -14.09
N VAL A 207 -7.50 -2.61 -14.31
CA VAL A 207 -7.44 -3.62 -13.23
C VAL A 207 -6.05 -4.24 -13.11
N GLN A 208 -5.23 -4.15 -14.15
CA GLN A 208 -3.92 -4.78 -14.21
C GLN A 208 -2.91 -3.82 -14.82
N GLY A 209 -1.71 -3.82 -14.26
CA GLY A 209 -0.56 -3.17 -14.88
C GLY A 209 -0.10 -3.97 -16.08
N ASP A 210 0.14 -3.29 -17.19
CA ASP A 210 0.57 -3.90 -18.46
C ASP A 210 1.86 -3.29 -19.01
N GLN A 211 2.43 -2.34 -18.28
CA GLN A 211 3.62 -1.58 -18.67
C GLN A 211 4.64 -1.52 -17.55
N ASP A 212 5.90 -1.35 -17.95
CA ASP A 212 6.98 -1.03 -17.03
C ASP A 212 6.77 0.36 -16.44
N PRO A 213 7.00 0.55 -15.13
CA PRO A 213 6.87 1.84 -14.49
C PRO A 213 7.86 2.86 -15.06
N ALA A 214 7.37 4.04 -15.43
CA ALA A 214 8.22 5.13 -15.90
C ALA A 214 9.13 5.64 -14.76
N GLY A 215 10.34 6.08 -15.14
CA GLY A 215 11.29 6.68 -14.19
C GLY A 215 11.80 5.73 -13.11
N PHE A 216 11.68 4.41 -13.28
CA PHE A 216 12.11 3.45 -12.27
C PHE A 216 13.62 3.56 -11.95
N HIS A 217 13.96 3.75 -10.69
CA HIS A 217 15.34 3.75 -10.19
C HIS A 217 15.39 3.41 -8.70
N LYS A 218 16.60 3.15 -8.18
CA LYS A 218 16.84 2.88 -6.76
C LYS A 218 17.82 3.90 -6.18
N THR A 219 17.46 4.52 -5.05
CA THR A 219 18.32 5.39 -4.25
C THR A 219 18.35 4.90 -2.80
N GLY A 220 19.49 4.35 -2.35
CA GLY A 220 19.59 3.76 -1.01
C GLY A 220 18.61 2.61 -0.84
N THR A 221 17.68 2.73 0.10
CA THR A 221 16.61 1.76 0.39
C THR A 221 15.33 1.96 -0.42
N LYS A 222 15.26 3.04 -1.21
CA LYS A 222 14.03 3.44 -1.90
C LYS A 222 14.09 3.13 -3.38
N PHE A 223 13.08 2.42 -3.87
CA PHE A 223 12.79 2.22 -5.29
C PHE A 223 11.70 3.23 -5.68
N GLN A 224 11.95 4.00 -6.72
CA GLN A 224 11.18 5.19 -7.06
C GLN A 224 10.75 5.08 -8.52
N PHE A 225 9.50 5.44 -8.81
CA PHE A 225 8.91 5.38 -10.15
C PHE A 225 7.87 6.48 -10.29
N GLU A 226 8.19 7.51 -11.09
CA GLU A 226 7.43 8.76 -11.15
C GLU A 226 7.15 9.30 -9.73
N ASN A 227 5.89 9.33 -9.30
CA ASN A 227 5.51 9.77 -7.96
C ASN A 227 5.40 8.61 -6.97
N GLY A 228 5.44 7.36 -7.41
CA GLY A 228 5.35 6.18 -6.56
C GLY A 228 6.69 5.76 -5.99
N TYR A 229 6.67 5.13 -4.82
CA TYR A 229 7.86 4.49 -4.28
C TYR A 229 7.55 3.23 -3.47
N PHE A 230 8.57 2.37 -3.37
CA PHE A 230 8.67 1.28 -2.43
C PHE A 230 9.96 1.47 -1.61
N GLU A 231 9.89 1.41 -0.29
CA GLU A 231 11.03 1.53 0.59
C GLU A 231 11.16 0.30 1.48
N TYR A 232 12.33 -0.33 1.44
CA TYR A 232 12.63 -1.54 2.18
C TYR A 232 13.44 -1.19 3.44
N ASN A 233 13.16 -1.84 4.56
CA ASN A 233 14.01 -1.79 5.75
C ASN A 233 15.21 -2.72 5.55
N GLU A 234 16.43 -2.30 5.90
CA GLU A 234 17.64 -3.14 5.77
C GLU A 234 17.72 -4.23 6.86
N THR A 235 16.74 -4.24 7.77
CA THR A 235 16.65 -5.20 8.87
C THR A 235 15.28 -5.86 8.88
N ALA A 236 15.29 -7.19 9.02
CA ALA A 236 14.12 -7.98 9.40
C ALA A 236 14.35 -8.60 10.78
N LEU A 237 13.28 -9.12 11.38
CA LEU A 237 13.37 -9.86 12.63
C LEU A 237 13.09 -11.34 12.35
N ALA A 238 13.83 -12.22 13.03
CA ALA A 238 13.40 -13.60 13.18
C ALA A 238 13.65 -14.12 14.59
N ALA A 239 12.57 -14.58 15.22
CA ALA A 239 12.54 -14.90 16.64
C ALA A 239 13.04 -13.72 17.52
N ASN A 240 14.30 -13.77 17.97
CA ASN A 240 14.93 -12.70 18.77
C ASN A 240 16.18 -12.10 18.10
N ASN A 241 16.41 -12.41 16.83
CA ASN A 241 17.57 -11.97 16.07
C ASN A 241 17.16 -10.94 15.02
N SER A 242 18.10 -10.04 14.73
CA SER A 242 18.06 -9.12 13.59
C SER A 242 18.72 -9.82 12.40
N LEU A 243 18.07 -9.76 11.24
CA LEU A 243 18.58 -10.31 9.97
C LEU A 243 18.89 -9.17 9.02
N GLN A 244 19.91 -9.32 8.17
CA GLN A 244 20.11 -8.40 7.07
C GLN A 244 19.05 -8.62 5.99
N VAL A 245 18.55 -7.50 5.45
CA VAL A 245 17.75 -7.48 4.24
C VAL A 245 18.44 -6.61 3.22
N MET A 246 18.60 -7.13 2.01
CA MET A 246 19.10 -6.37 0.88
C MET A 246 18.13 -6.50 -0.28
N ALA A 247 18.21 -5.56 -1.22
CA ALA A 247 17.30 -5.54 -2.33
C ALA A 247 17.97 -5.13 -3.65
N SER A 248 17.52 -5.76 -4.72
CA SER A 248 17.92 -5.48 -6.11
C SER A 248 16.67 -5.33 -6.97
N TYR A 249 16.86 -4.92 -8.23
CA TYR A 249 15.78 -4.85 -9.21
C TYR A 249 16.26 -5.21 -10.61
N GLY A 250 15.30 -5.49 -11.50
CA GLY A 250 15.51 -5.65 -12.93
C GLY A 250 14.44 -6.54 -13.55
N GLY A 251 14.78 -7.20 -14.66
CA GLY A 251 13.87 -8.13 -15.32
C GLY A 251 13.47 -9.30 -14.41
N GLY A 252 12.18 -9.62 -14.42
CA GLY A 252 11.63 -10.78 -13.72
C GLY A 252 12.28 -12.10 -14.15
N THR A 253 12.24 -13.10 -13.26
CA THR A 253 12.70 -14.47 -13.57
C THR A 253 11.71 -15.25 -14.45
N GLY A 254 10.57 -14.66 -14.83
CA GLY A 254 9.55 -15.26 -15.68
C GLY A 254 9.11 -14.34 -16.82
N LEU A 255 7.87 -14.51 -17.29
CA LEU A 255 7.27 -13.75 -18.40
C LEU A 255 6.36 -12.62 -17.89
N GLU A 256 6.42 -12.31 -16.60
CA GLU A 256 5.61 -11.26 -15.99
C GLU A 256 6.09 -9.89 -16.49
N ALA A 257 5.14 -8.98 -16.80
CA ALA A 257 5.46 -7.61 -17.16
C ALA A 257 5.95 -6.81 -15.93
N GLY A 258 6.65 -5.70 -16.18
CA GLY A 258 7.09 -4.78 -15.14
C GLY A 258 8.52 -4.97 -14.67
N GLU A 259 8.89 -4.13 -13.71
CA GLU A 259 10.16 -4.20 -13.01
C GLU A 259 10.01 -5.10 -11.78
N ALA A 260 10.85 -6.13 -11.69
CA ALA A 260 10.89 -7.00 -10.53
C ALA A 260 11.78 -6.37 -9.45
N ILE A 261 11.27 -6.33 -8.22
CA ILE A 261 12.06 -6.06 -7.02
C ILE A 261 12.27 -7.38 -6.29
N TYR A 262 13.53 -7.65 -5.94
CA TYR A 262 13.92 -8.83 -5.20
C TYR A 262 14.36 -8.39 -3.80
N LEU A 263 13.63 -8.82 -2.77
CA LEU A 263 14.06 -8.70 -1.39
C LEU A 263 14.76 -10.00 -0.98
N ALA A 264 16.02 -9.90 -0.57
CA ALA A 264 16.84 -11.01 -0.10
C ALA A 264 16.96 -10.94 1.42
N PHE A 265 16.64 -12.06 2.07
CA PHE A 265 16.71 -12.26 3.51
C PHE A 265 17.77 -13.32 3.81
N GLU A 266 18.66 -13.03 4.77
CA GLU A 266 19.61 -14.03 5.29
C GLU A 266 18.89 -15.23 5.92
N ASN A 267 19.61 -16.36 6.00
CA ASN A 267 19.12 -17.58 6.62
C ASN A 267 18.70 -17.35 8.09
N PHE A 268 17.42 -17.57 8.37
CA PHE A 268 16.83 -17.42 9.71
C PHE A 268 16.49 -18.74 10.40
N GLY A 269 16.96 -19.86 9.86
CA GLY A 269 16.72 -21.21 10.35
C GLY A 269 15.23 -21.49 10.54
N ASN A 270 14.88 -22.06 11.69
CA ASN A 270 13.49 -22.40 12.04
C ASN A 270 12.70 -21.22 12.64
N GLY A 271 13.22 -19.99 12.53
CA GLY A 271 12.53 -18.79 13.00
C GLY A 271 11.34 -18.41 12.13
N THR A 272 10.49 -17.54 12.67
CA THR A 272 9.48 -16.83 11.88
C THR A 272 10.07 -15.48 11.47
N LEU A 273 10.14 -15.21 10.16
CA LEU A 273 10.50 -13.90 9.62
C LEU A 273 9.36 -12.91 9.87
N GLU A 274 9.71 -11.70 10.30
CA GLU A 274 8.83 -10.53 10.38
C GLU A 274 9.54 -9.32 9.74
N TYR A 275 8.87 -8.66 8.80
CA TYR A 275 9.47 -7.60 7.98
C TYR A 275 8.48 -6.50 7.59
N ASP A 276 8.85 -5.22 7.68
CA ASP A 276 7.93 -4.06 7.69
C ASP A 276 8.18 -2.99 6.60
N PRO A 277 8.09 -3.32 5.29
CA PRO A 277 8.33 -2.35 4.23
C PRO A 277 7.19 -1.31 4.05
N ILE A 278 7.49 -0.29 3.24
CA ILE A 278 6.59 0.83 2.94
C ILE A 278 6.35 0.93 1.43
N LEU A 279 5.09 1.12 1.04
CA LEU A 279 4.68 1.59 -0.28
C LEU A 279 4.09 2.98 -0.15
N GLY A 280 4.33 3.87 -1.10
CA GLY A 280 3.76 5.20 -1.02
C GLY A 280 3.76 5.99 -2.33
N VAL A 281 3.22 7.19 -2.22
CA VAL A 281 3.29 8.23 -3.26
C VAL A 281 3.93 9.46 -2.64
N GLU A 282 4.90 10.06 -3.33
CA GLU A 282 5.43 11.36 -2.96
C GLU A 282 4.34 12.41 -3.21
N SER A 283 3.79 12.98 -2.13
CA SER A 283 2.81 14.06 -2.23
C SER A 283 3.43 15.26 -2.94
N SER A 284 2.82 15.71 -4.05
CA SER A 284 3.28 16.87 -4.82
C SER A 284 3.03 18.22 -4.13
N THR A 285 2.57 18.23 -2.87
CA THR A 285 2.18 19.44 -2.13
C THR A 285 3.12 19.76 -0.96
N SER A 286 4.23 20.44 -1.26
CA SER A 286 4.85 21.36 -0.29
C SER A 286 5.30 22.70 -0.89
N THR A 287 4.66 23.16 -1.96
CA THR A 287 4.74 24.58 -2.40
C THR A 287 3.41 25.33 -2.31
N GLY A 288 2.35 24.69 -1.84
CA GLY A 288 1.11 25.38 -1.47
C GLY A 288 1.20 25.88 -0.03
N ILE A 289 1.16 27.19 0.17
CA ILE A 289 1.01 27.81 1.49
C ILE A 289 -0.20 27.17 2.17
N VAL A 290 0.03 26.33 3.18
CA VAL A 290 -1.02 25.92 4.11
C VAL A 290 -1.40 27.17 4.89
N LEU A 291 -2.39 27.91 4.41
CA LEU A 291 -2.99 28.97 5.19
C LEU A 291 -3.80 28.27 6.30
N ASP A 292 -3.23 28.23 7.50
CA ASP A 292 -3.94 27.88 8.73
C ASP A 292 -5.33 28.56 8.72
N PRO A 293 -6.42 27.87 9.09
CA PRO A 293 -7.76 28.44 9.28
C PRO A 293 -7.76 29.82 9.98
N MET A 294 -6.85 30.06 10.92
CA MET A 294 -6.68 31.36 11.57
C MET A 294 -6.20 32.45 10.60
N THR A 295 -5.27 32.12 9.69
CA THR A 295 -4.77 33.03 8.64
C THR A 295 -5.84 33.31 7.60
N LEU A 296 -6.64 32.30 7.21
CA LEU A 296 -7.81 32.48 6.33
C LEU A 296 -8.89 33.35 6.97
N ALA A 297 -9.15 33.20 8.27
CA ALA A 297 -10.08 34.05 9.02
C ALA A 297 -9.61 35.51 9.09
N ILE A 298 -8.30 35.74 9.22
CA ILE A 298 -7.72 37.09 9.21
C ILE A 298 -7.85 37.75 7.83
N ILE A 299 -7.55 37.02 6.76
CA ILE A 299 -7.65 37.52 5.37
C ILE A 299 -9.12 37.78 5.01
N GLY A 300 -10.02 36.84 5.32
CA GLY A 300 -11.46 37.01 5.11
C GLY A 300 -12.04 38.18 5.93
N GLY A 301 -11.62 38.32 7.19
CA GLY A 301 -12.01 39.44 8.05
C GLY A 301 -11.54 40.80 7.51
N ALA A 302 -10.31 40.88 7.01
CA ALA A 302 -9.75 42.11 6.44
C ALA A 302 -10.51 42.56 5.17
N ILE A 303 -10.92 41.62 4.32
CA ILE A 303 -11.69 41.90 3.10
C ILE A 303 -13.10 42.43 3.44
N VAL A 304 -13.76 41.84 4.44
CA VAL A 304 -15.10 42.28 4.87
C VAL A 304 -15.05 43.69 5.47
N VAL A 305 -14.02 44.00 6.27
CA VAL A 305 -13.83 45.34 6.83
C VAL A 305 -13.58 46.38 5.72
N LEU A 306 -12.75 46.05 4.72
CA LEU A 306 -12.50 46.93 3.58
C LEU A 306 -13.76 47.19 2.75
N LEU A 307 -14.59 46.18 2.53
CA LEU A 307 -15.87 46.32 1.83
C LEU A 307 -16.86 47.18 2.61
N LEU A 308 -16.93 47.03 3.93
CA LEU A 308 -17.76 47.87 4.80
C LEU A 308 -17.31 49.34 4.78
N VAL A 309 -16.00 49.60 4.84
CA VAL A 309 -15.44 50.95 4.74
C VAL A 309 -15.76 51.56 3.37
N ALA A 310 -15.59 50.81 2.28
CA ALA A 310 -15.91 51.29 0.93
C ALA A 310 -17.40 51.64 0.77
N VAL A 311 -18.31 50.85 1.33
CA VAL A 311 -19.76 51.11 1.30
C VAL A 311 -20.13 52.34 2.13
N ILE A 312 -19.50 52.53 3.30
CA ILE A 312 -19.74 53.69 4.17
C ILE A 312 -19.22 54.97 3.52
N VAL A 313 -18.03 54.93 2.89
CA VAL A 313 -17.45 56.07 2.17
C VAL A 313 -18.29 56.43 0.95
N LYS A 314 -18.83 55.45 0.21
CA LYS A 314 -19.70 55.70 -0.95
C LYS A 314 -21.08 56.25 -0.60
N ARG A 315 -21.53 56.06 0.65
CA ARG A 315 -22.84 56.55 1.14
C ARG A 315 -22.78 57.91 1.83
N ARG A 316 -21.60 58.47 2.05
CA ARG A 316 -21.40 59.87 2.46
C ARG A 316 -21.13 60.73 1.25
#